data_AF-A0A1F7CYS5-F1
#
_entry.id   AF-A0A1F7CYS5-F1
#
_cell.length_a   1.000
_cell.length_b   1.000
_cell.length_c   1.000
_cell.angle_alpha   90.00
_cell.angle_beta   90.00
_cell.angle_gamma   90.00
#
_symmetry.space_group_name_H-M   'P 1'
#
loop_
_entity.id
_entity.type
_entity.pdbx_description
1 polymer ?
#
loop_
_entity_poly.entity_id
_entity_poly.type
_entity_poly.pdbx_seq_one_letter_code
_entity_poly.pdbx_strand_id
1 'polypeptide(L)' 'MPTSKKRLNLTLPKDLAVFLKKISLRDDMPQAAKALELIERGLEMEEGVFKKEFVKEIKRREKDHRLIPAEEVFKRLW' A
#
# COMPACT_ATOMS: atom_id res chain seq x y z
N MET A 1 -15.17 -2.66 -27.46
CA MET A 1 -13.92 -2.43 -26.72
C MET A 1 -14.06 -3.12 -25.37
N PRO A 2 -13.41 -4.28 -25.12
CA PRO A 2 -13.53 -4.93 -23.83
C PRO A 2 -12.93 -3.97 -22.79
N THR A 3 -13.74 -3.52 -21.85
CA THR A 3 -13.29 -2.54 -20.87
C THR A 3 -12.28 -3.22 -19.95
N SER A 4 -11.04 -2.71 -19.93
CA SER A 4 -9.92 -3.20 -19.11
C SER A 4 -10.13 -3.04 -17.59
N LYS A 5 -11.35 -2.65 -17.17
CA LYS A 5 -11.68 -2.35 -15.78
C LYS A 5 -11.80 -3.65 -15.00
N LYS A 6 -10.79 -3.93 -14.17
CA LYS A 6 -10.85 -5.02 -13.19
C LYS A 6 -11.92 -4.69 -12.14
N ARG A 7 -12.81 -5.64 -11.87
CA ARG A 7 -13.89 -5.52 -10.87
C ARG A 7 -13.52 -6.33 -9.65
N LEU A 8 -13.80 -5.79 -8.47
CA LEU A 8 -13.61 -6.46 -7.19
C LEU A 8 -14.96 -6.58 -6.50
N ASN A 9 -15.37 -7.81 -6.19
CA ASN A 9 -16.57 -8.08 -5.40
C ASN A 9 -16.15 -8.30 -3.95
N LEU A 10 -16.72 -7.54 -3.03
CA LEU A 10 -16.35 -7.55 -1.61
C LEU A 10 -17.54 -7.96 -0.77
N THR A 11 -17.30 -8.88 0.18
CA THR A 11 -18.24 -9.16 1.26
C THR A 11 -17.75 -8.43 2.51
N LEU A 12 -18.58 -7.53 3.05
CA LEU A 12 -18.22 -6.72 4.21
C LEU A 12 -18.90 -7.26 5.46
N PRO A 13 -18.21 -7.31 6.62
CA PRO A 13 -18.86 -7.47 7.92
C PRO A 13 -19.93 -6.40 8.11
N LYS A 14 -21.02 -6.74 8.83
CA LYS A 14 -22.18 -5.86 9.01
C LYS A 14 -21.78 -4.47 9.52
N ASP A 15 -20.87 -4.44 10.48
CA ASP A 15 -20.41 -3.25 11.19
C ASP A 15 -19.64 -2.33 10.23
N LEU A 16 -18.77 -2.92 9.40
CA LEU A 16 -18.01 -2.22 8.38
C LEU A 16 -18.91 -1.67 7.28
N ALA A 17 -19.95 -2.41 6.87
CA ALA A 17 -20.92 -1.94 5.88
C ALA A 17 -21.71 -0.73 6.41
N VAL A 18 -22.09 -0.72 7.69
CA VAL A 18 -22.73 0.43 8.34
C VAL A 18 -21.80 1.64 8.37
N PHE A 19 -20.53 1.42 8.71
CA PHE A 19 -19.54 2.49 8.78
C PHE A 19 -19.23 3.09 7.40
N LEU A 20 -19.02 2.24 6.39
CA LEU A 20 -18.83 2.66 5.01
C LEU A 20 -20.01 3.50 4.53
N LYS A 21 -21.25 3.04 4.77
CA LYS A 21 -22.47 3.80 4.42
C LYS A 21 -22.47 5.20 5.05
N LYS A 22 -22.12 5.32 6.33
CA LYS A 22 -22.08 6.63 7.02
C LYS A 22 -21.05 7.57 6.42
N ILE A 23 -19.85 7.09 6.14
CA ILE A 23 -18.77 7.90 5.55
C ILE A 23 -19.12 8.31 4.12
N SER A 24 -19.67 7.38 3.33
CA SER A 24 -20.10 7.66 1.96
C SER A 24 -21.18 8.75 1.91
N LEU A 25 -22.14 8.72 2.84
CA LEU A 25 -23.15 9.77 2.97
C LEU A 25 -22.55 11.12 3.41
N ARG A 26 -21.63 11.11 4.37
CA ARG A 26 -20.94 12.33 4.84
C ARG A 26 -20.19 13.02 3.70
N ASP A 27 -19.57 12.23 2.83
CA ASP A 27 -18.73 12.71 1.74
C ASP A 27 -19.48 12.81 0.40
N ASP A 28 -20.82 12.73 0.44
CA ASP A 28 -21.74 12.81 -0.70
C ASP A 28 -21.30 11.99 -1.92
N MET A 29 -21.00 10.71 -1.71
CA MET A 29 -20.58 9.82 -2.80
C MET A 29 -21.07 8.38 -2.64
N PRO A 30 -21.11 7.60 -3.74
CA PRO A 30 -21.47 6.19 -3.69
C PRO A 30 -20.54 5.37 -2.81
N GLN A 31 -21.07 4.33 -2.15
CA GLN A 31 -20.27 3.43 -1.30
C GLN A 31 -19.10 2.78 -2.04
N ALA A 32 -19.30 2.41 -3.31
CA ALA A 32 -18.23 1.85 -4.13
C ALA A 32 -17.09 2.85 -4.39
N ALA A 33 -17.42 4.12 -4.63
CA ALA A 33 -16.42 5.17 -4.84
C ALA A 33 -15.64 5.45 -3.55
N LYS A 34 -16.33 5.54 -2.41
CA LYS A 34 -15.68 5.71 -1.10
C LYS A 34 -14.79 4.53 -0.74
N ALA A 35 -15.25 3.30 -1.01
CA ALA A 35 -14.45 2.11 -0.75
C ALA A 35 -13.15 2.12 -1.57
N LEU A 36 -13.23 2.52 -2.85
CA LEU A 36 -12.04 2.65 -3.70
C LEU A 36 -11.05 3.68 -3.14
N GLU A 37 -11.54 4.87 -2.77
CA GLU A 37 -10.71 5.93 -2.17
C GLU A 37 -10.04 5.46 -0.87
N LEU A 38 -10.76 4.74 -0.01
CA LEU A 38 -10.22 4.21 1.25
C LEU A 38 -9.17 3.12 0.99
N ILE A 39 -9.37 2.25 0.00
CA ILE A 39 -8.39 1.24 -0.40
C ILE A 39 -7.13 1.91 -0.93
N GLU A 40 -7.26 2.92 -1.79
CA GLU A 40 -6.13 3.67 -2.35
C GLU A 40 -5.29 4.32 -1.24
N ARG A 41 -5.94 5.04 -0.32
CA ARG A 41 -5.25 5.62 0.86
C ARG A 41 -4.59 4.56 1.74
N GLY A 42 -5.24 3.40 1.93
CA GLY A 42 -4.66 2.29 2.69
C GLY A 42 -3.38 1.77 2.04
N LEU A 43 -3.36 1.60 0.72
CA LEU A 43 -2.19 1.17 -0.03
C LEU A 43 -1.05 2.21 0.05
N GLU A 44 -1.37 3.50 -0.05
CA GLU A 44 -0.37 4.57 0.12
C GLU A 44 0.26 4.56 1.53
N MET A 45 -0.56 4.31 2.57
CA MET A 45 -0.07 4.20 3.95
C MET A 45 0.86 3.00 4.12
N GLU A 46 0.51 1.84 3.58
CA GLU A 46 1.34 0.64 3.61
C GLU A 46 2.70 0.87 2.91
N GLU A 47 2.72 1.56 1.77
CA GLU A 47 3.99 1.96 1.14
C GLU A 47 4.84 2.84 2.08
N GLY A 48 4.21 3.76 2.79
CA GLY A 48 4.88 4.61 3.77
C GLY A 48 5.47 3.83 4.94
N VAL A 49 4.76 2.81 5.43
CA VAL A 49 5.24 1.90 6.47
C VAL A 49 6.44 1.09 5.97
N PHE A 50 6.31 0.46 4.81
CA PHE A 50 7.38 -0.31 4.19
C PHE A 50 8.64 0.54 3.96
N LYS A 51 8.50 1.75 3.42
CA LYS A 51 9.63 2.67 3.18
C LYS A 51 10.34 3.04 4.49
N LYS A 52 9.61 3.28 5.58
CA LYS A 52 10.20 3.60 6.89
C LYS A 52 10.99 2.43 7.46
N GLU A 53 10.45 1.22 7.39
CA GLU A 53 11.13 0.02 7.88
C GLU A 53 12.37 -0.30 7.05
N PHE A 54 12.27 -0.21 5.73
CA PHE A 54 13.40 -0.38 4.83
C PHE A 54 14.53 0.61 5.13
N VAL A 55 14.22 1.91 5.26
CA VAL A 55 15.22 2.93 5.60
C VAL A 55 15.85 2.69 6.97
N LYS A 56 15.06 2.26 7.97
CA LYS A 56 15.60 1.88 9.29
C LYS A 56 16.57 0.71 9.18
N GLU A 57 16.22 -0.32 8.41
CA GLU A 57 17.07 -1.49 8.20
C GLU A 57 18.36 -1.14 7.45
N ILE A 58 18.29 -0.31 6.39
CA ILE A 58 19.48 0.19 5.68
C ILE A 58 20.39 0.96 6.64
N LYS A 59 19.86 1.91 7.42
CA LYS A 59 20.65 2.67 8.41
C LYS A 59 21.27 1.78 9.48
N ARG A 60 20.58 0.70 9.89
CA ARG A 60 21.11 -0.29 10.83
C ARG A 60 22.32 -1.02 10.21
N ARG A 61 22.18 -1.43 8.96
CA ARG A 61 23.24 -2.14 8.24
C ARG A 61 24.42 -1.26 7.87
N GLU A 62 24.23 0.03 7.56
CA GLU A 62 25.33 0.98 7.32
C GLU A 62 26.24 1.17 8.53
N LYS A 63 25.70 1.04 9.75
CA LYS A 63 26.50 1.04 10.98
C LYS A 63 27.31 -0.25 11.16
N ASP A 64 26.93 -1.32 10.47
CA ASP A 64 27.69 -2.55 10.40
C ASP A 64 28.70 -2.41 9.26
N HIS A 65 30.01 -2.36 9.55
CA HIS A 65 31.08 -2.13 8.56
C HIS A 65 31.26 -3.26 7.52
N ARG A 66 30.24 -4.09 7.29
CA ARG A 66 30.24 -5.28 6.42
C ARG A 66 29.33 -5.13 5.20
N LEU A 67 28.81 -3.94 4.92
CA LEU A 67 28.08 -3.70 3.68
C LEU A 67 29.05 -3.57 2.50
N ILE A 68 28.82 -4.37 1.47
CA ILE A 68 29.50 -4.29 0.19
C ILE A 68 28.60 -3.44 -0.73
N PRO A 69 29.14 -2.40 -1.42
CA PRO A 69 28.40 -1.63 -2.41
C PRO A 69 27.79 -2.53 -3.48
N ALA A 70 26.57 -2.17 -3.92
CA ALA A 70 25.85 -2.96 -4.90
C ALA A 70 26.67 -3.15 -6.20
N GLU A 71 27.41 -2.13 -6.64
CA GLU A 71 28.26 -2.23 -7.83
C GLU A 71 29.34 -3.32 -7.69
N GLU A 72 29.87 -3.51 -6.49
CA GLU A 72 30.93 -4.50 -6.22
C GLU A 72 30.36 -5.93 -6.21
N VAL A 73 29.11 -6.11 -5.75
CA VAL A 73 28.38 -7.38 -5.84
C VAL A 73 28.06 -7.73 -7.29
N PHE A 74 27.58 -6.76 -8.08
CA PHE A 74 27.25 -6.97 -9.48
C PHE A 74 28.46 -7.36 -10.32
N LYS A 75 29.63 -6.76 -10.07
CA LYS A 75 30.90 -7.12 -10.71
C LYS A 75 31.43 -8.52 -10.36
N ARG A 76 30.96 -9.13 -9.27
CA ARG A 76 31.37 -10.48 -8.85
C ARG A 76 30.49 -11.59 -9.41
N LEU A 77 29.26 -11.26 -9.84
CA LEU A 77 28.27 -12.22 -10.31
C LEU A 77 28.27 -12.38 -11.84
N TRP A 78 28.94 -11.47 -12.56
CA TRP A 78 29.07 -11.41 -14.01
C TRP A 78 30.55 -11.28 -14.37
#